data_AF-A0A954ZW49-F1
#
_entry.id   AF-A0A954ZW49-F1
#
_cell.length_a   1.000
_cell.length_b   1.000
_cell.length_c   1.000
_cell.angle_alpha   90.00
_cell.angle_beta   90.00
_cell.angle_gamma   90.00
#
_symmetry.space_group_name_H-M   'P 1'
#
loop_
_entity.id
_entity.type
_entity.pdbx_description
1 polymer ?
#
loop_
_entity_poly.entity_id
_entity_poly.type
_entity_poly.pdbx_seq_one_letter_code
_entity_poly.pdbx_strand_id
1 'polypeptide(L)'
;MASPSLTSALLQDLLDPTTTPIQICQLHNLTLDQLEAIITSPTFQRAAAQLDTITNARAAAIESNTHLQTQSLQRAIAHDAYLAAADLDQAAASRDPNRAAIKARYLETARKANAPLGARTRGQAAQCGHPLASPALAGEVSREMCRRSASGGTEGGLPNTGGALSRYGVFTCGAAGCAKQ
;
A
#
# COMPACT_ATOMS: atom_id res chain seq x y z
N MET A 1 14.27 26.00 -53.72
CA MET A 1 12.85 25.68 -53.43
C MET A 1 12.60 26.07 -52.00
N ALA A 2 11.54 26.84 -51.72
CA ALA A 2 11.23 27.27 -50.35
C ALA A 2 10.78 26.07 -49.53
N SER A 3 11.33 25.87 -48.34
CA SER A 3 10.88 24.82 -47.42
C SER A 3 9.48 25.17 -46.92
N PRO A 4 8.51 24.24 -46.98
CA PRO A 4 7.16 24.46 -46.45
C PRO A 4 7.22 24.74 -44.95
N SER A 5 6.41 25.68 -44.48
CA SER A 5 6.33 26.05 -43.06
C SER A 5 5.44 25.08 -42.29
N LEU A 6 5.86 24.73 -41.07
CA LEU A 6 5.10 23.90 -40.15
C LEU A 6 3.87 24.67 -39.66
N THR A 7 2.67 24.27 -40.09
CA THR A 7 1.40 24.82 -39.57
C THR A 7 0.93 24.02 -38.36
N SER A 8 0.10 24.63 -37.50
CA SER A 8 -0.48 23.94 -36.34
C SER A 8 -1.37 22.77 -36.74
N ALA A 9 -2.13 22.91 -37.83
CA ALA A 9 -2.98 21.83 -38.36
C ALA A 9 -2.14 20.64 -38.83
N LEU A 10 -1.06 20.90 -39.59
CA LEU A 10 -0.15 19.86 -40.04
C LEU A 10 0.51 19.13 -38.86
N LEU A 11 0.93 19.89 -37.83
CA LEU A 11 1.51 19.29 -36.62
C LEU A 11 0.51 18.35 -35.93
N GLN A 12 -0.76 18.74 -35.84
CA GLN A 12 -1.78 17.92 -35.19
C GLN A 12 -2.06 16.62 -35.96
N ASP A 13 -2.16 16.69 -37.29
CA ASP A 13 -2.38 15.51 -38.13
C ASP A 13 -1.16 14.57 -38.13
N LEU A 14 0.06 15.12 -38.03
CA LEU A 14 1.30 14.35 -37.88
C LEU A 14 1.39 13.57 -36.56
N LEU A 15 0.70 14.04 -35.53
CA LEU A 15 0.66 13.40 -34.22
C LEU A 15 -0.48 12.39 -34.10
N ASP A 16 -1.41 12.35 -35.05
CA ASP A 16 -2.53 11.42 -35.05
C ASP A 16 -2.10 10.08 -35.67
N PRO A 17 -2.06 8.98 -34.89
CA PRO A 17 -1.66 7.67 -35.41
C PRO A 17 -2.68 7.07 -36.39
N THR A 18 -3.88 7.63 -36.48
CA THR A 18 -4.93 7.15 -37.39
C THR A 18 -4.79 7.70 -38.81
N THR A 19 -4.04 8.79 -38.98
CA THR A 19 -3.86 9.44 -40.29
C THR A 19 -2.64 8.87 -41.00
N THR A 20 -2.85 8.38 -42.23
CA THR A 20 -1.74 7.86 -43.04
C THR A 20 -0.92 8.99 -43.67
N PRO A 21 0.39 8.83 -43.92
CA PRO A 21 1.21 9.87 -44.55
C PRO A 21 0.66 10.36 -45.90
N ILE A 22 0.05 9.47 -46.69
CA ILE A 22 -0.56 9.82 -47.98
C ILE A 22 -1.76 10.75 -47.79
N GLN A 23 -2.59 10.51 -46.77
CA GLN A 23 -3.71 11.40 -46.44
C GLN A 23 -3.22 12.77 -45.98
N ILE A 24 -2.15 12.83 -45.17
CA ILE A 24 -1.53 14.10 -44.74
C ILE A 24 -1.07 14.89 -45.98
N CYS A 25 -0.39 14.24 -46.92
CA CYS A 25 0.01 14.86 -48.19
C CYS A 25 -1.19 15.42 -48.97
N GLN A 26 -2.29 14.68 -49.06
CA GLN A 26 -3.50 15.11 -49.77
C GLN A 26 -4.20 16.29 -49.06
N LEU A 27 -4.31 16.25 -47.73
CA LEU A 27 -4.98 17.29 -46.93
C LEU A 27 -4.23 18.62 -46.97
N HIS A 28 -2.89 18.58 -46.94
CA HIS A 28 -2.03 19.77 -46.87
C HIS A 28 -1.42 20.17 -48.21
N ASN A 29 -1.78 19.50 -49.32
CA ASN A 29 -1.20 19.69 -50.65
C ASN A 29 0.34 19.60 -50.66
N LEU A 30 0.89 18.61 -49.95
CA LEU A 30 2.33 18.38 -49.83
C LEU A 30 2.77 17.17 -50.66
N THR A 31 3.99 17.21 -51.19
CA THR A 31 4.64 16.00 -51.73
C THR A 31 5.24 15.15 -50.61
N LEU A 32 5.54 13.88 -50.89
CA LEU A 32 6.19 13.00 -49.91
C LEU A 32 7.57 13.53 -49.50
N ASP A 33 8.37 14.04 -50.45
CA ASP A 33 9.69 14.63 -50.15
C ASP A 33 9.58 15.86 -49.24
N GLN A 34 8.53 16.66 -49.41
CA GLN A 34 8.24 17.82 -48.56
C GLN A 34 7.84 17.37 -47.15
N LEU A 35 7.01 16.33 -47.04
CA LEU A 35 6.63 15.75 -45.75
C LEU A 35 7.85 15.19 -45.02
N GLU A 36 8.72 14.46 -45.72
CA GLU A 36 9.98 13.97 -45.16
C GLU A 36 10.89 15.11 -44.69
N ALA A 37 11.04 16.18 -45.49
CA ALA A 37 11.82 17.36 -45.10
C ALA A 37 11.26 18.05 -43.84
N ILE A 38 9.93 18.06 -43.66
CA ILE A 38 9.29 18.61 -42.45
C ILE A 38 9.56 17.71 -41.24
N ILE A 39 9.37 16.39 -41.37
CA ILE A 39 9.55 15.44 -40.26
C ILE A 39 11.02 15.36 -39.83
N THR A 40 11.95 15.47 -40.78
CA THR A 40 13.39 15.52 -40.50
C THR A 40 13.87 16.90 -40.03
N SER A 41 13.02 17.93 -40.08
CA SER A 41 13.41 19.28 -39.68
C SER A 41 13.71 19.36 -38.17
N PRO A 42 14.73 20.14 -37.77
CA PRO A 42 15.07 20.33 -36.35
C PRO A 42 13.99 21.08 -35.58
N THR A 43 13.07 21.77 -36.27
CA THR A 43 11.90 22.42 -35.68
C THR A 43 10.84 21.41 -35.28
N PHE A 44 10.51 20.46 -36.15
CA PHE A 44 9.55 19.39 -35.83
C PHE A 44 10.09 18.49 -34.73
N GLN A 45 11.35 18.08 -34.79
CA GLN A 45 11.98 17.24 -33.76
C GLN A 45 11.94 17.90 -32.37
N ARG A 46 12.18 19.21 -32.29
CA ARG A 46 12.06 19.96 -31.03
C ARG A 46 10.62 20.01 -30.54
N ALA A 47 9.65 20.25 -31.42
CA ALA A 47 8.23 20.27 -31.07
C ALA A 47 7.77 18.90 -30.56
N ALA A 48 8.15 17.81 -31.24
CA ALA A 48 7.86 16.44 -30.82
C ALA A 48 8.46 16.12 -29.44
N ALA A 49 9.75 16.43 -29.23
CA ALA A 49 10.40 16.23 -27.92
C ALA A 49 9.74 17.03 -26.78
N GLN A 50 9.27 18.25 -27.07
CA GLN A 50 8.53 19.07 -26.10
C GLN A 50 7.17 18.45 -25.77
N LEU A 51 6.45 17.94 -26.76
CA LEU A 51 5.17 17.25 -26.56
C LEU A 51 5.33 15.97 -25.75
N ASP A 52 6.39 15.19 -26.00
CA ASP A 52 6.70 14.01 -25.20
C ASP A 52 7.00 14.39 -23.75
N THR A 53 7.80 15.44 -23.53
CA THR A 53 8.11 15.95 -22.19
C THR A 53 6.84 16.38 -21.45
N ILE A 54 5.95 17.12 -22.12
CA ILE A 54 4.67 17.56 -21.55
C ILE A 54 3.78 16.36 -21.23
N THR A 55 3.68 15.40 -22.16
CA THR A 55 2.84 14.21 -21.99
C THR A 55 3.31 13.35 -20.82
N ASN A 56 4.62 13.13 -20.71
CA ASN A 56 5.23 12.41 -19.59
C ASN A 56 5.03 13.15 -18.26
N ALA A 57 5.21 14.47 -18.24
CA ALA A 57 4.96 15.28 -17.05
C ALA A 57 3.48 15.23 -16.61
N ARG A 58 2.55 15.23 -17.57
CA ARG A 58 1.11 15.10 -17.30
C ARG A 58 0.78 13.71 -16.76
N ALA A 59 1.33 12.65 -17.34
CA ALA A 59 1.12 11.29 -16.86
C ALA A 59 1.57 11.13 -15.39
N ALA A 60 2.76 11.62 -15.06
CA ALA A 60 3.28 11.60 -13.69
C ALA A 60 2.41 12.41 -12.70
N ALA A 61 1.90 13.57 -13.13
CA ALA A 61 1.01 14.39 -12.30
C ALA A 61 -0.34 13.70 -12.06
N ILE A 62 -0.89 13.01 -13.07
CA ILE A 62 -2.14 12.26 -12.94
C ILE A 62 -1.96 11.11 -11.96
N GLU A 63 -0.88 10.32 -12.09
CA GLU A 63 -0.57 9.21 -11.18
C GLU A 63 -0.37 9.66 -9.73
N SER A 64 0.31 10.79 -9.53
CA SER A 64 0.46 11.38 -8.19
C SER A 64 -0.89 11.78 -7.59
N ASN A 65 -1.77 12.38 -8.39
CA ASN A 65 -3.09 12.80 -7.93
C ASN A 65 -3.99 11.59 -7.61
N THR A 66 -4.02 10.56 -8.46
CA THR A 66 -4.79 9.35 -8.19
C THR A 66 -4.32 8.65 -6.91
N HIS A 67 -3.01 8.63 -6.65
CA HIS A 67 -2.47 8.10 -5.40
C HIS A 67 -2.93 8.91 -4.18
N LEU A 68 -2.87 10.24 -4.24
CA LEU A 68 -3.34 11.11 -3.15
C LEU A 68 -4.84 10.96 -2.89
N GLN A 69 -5.66 10.85 -3.95
CA GLN A 69 -7.10 10.61 -3.85
C GLN A 69 -7.42 9.24 -3.25
N THR A 70 -6.69 8.20 -3.66
CA THR A 70 -6.85 6.85 -3.09
C THR A 70 -6.49 6.85 -1.61
N GLN A 71 -5.39 7.51 -1.24
CA GLN A 71 -4.96 7.60 0.15
C GLN A 71 -5.95 8.41 1.00
N SER A 72 -6.49 9.52 0.49
CA SER A 72 -7.47 10.32 1.22
C SER A 72 -8.77 9.54 1.44
N LEU A 73 -9.23 8.79 0.43
CA LEU A 73 -10.40 7.93 0.52
C LEU A 73 -10.19 6.76 1.50
N GLN A 74 -9.02 6.11 1.46
CA GLN A 74 -8.67 5.05 2.43
C GLN A 74 -8.66 5.57 3.87
N ARG A 75 -8.15 6.80 4.10
CA ARG A 75 -8.18 7.42 5.43
C ARG A 75 -9.59 7.74 5.89
N ALA A 76 -10.45 8.24 4.99
CA ALA A 76 -11.85 8.50 5.31
C ALA A 76 -12.58 7.20 5.70
N ILE A 77 -12.43 6.14 4.91
CA ILE A 77 -13.02 4.82 5.21
C ILE A 77 -12.52 4.28 6.56
N ALA A 78 -11.22 4.36 6.83
CA ALA A 78 -10.65 3.90 8.10
C ALA A 78 -11.19 4.70 9.30
N HIS A 79 -11.37 6.00 9.14
CA HIS A 79 -11.96 6.87 10.16
C HIS A 79 -13.43 6.53 10.42
N ASP A 80 -14.22 6.34 9.37
CA ASP A 80 -15.64 5.98 9.50
C ASP A 80 -15.81 4.60 10.15
N ALA A 81 -14.97 3.63 9.79
CA ALA A 81 -14.94 2.32 10.43
C ALA A 81 -14.57 2.42 11.92
N TYR A 82 -13.65 3.32 12.28
CA TYR A 82 -13.28 3.58 13.67
C TYR A 82 -14.45 4.16 14.47
N LEU A 83 -15.15 5.15 13.92
CA LEU A 83 -16.32 5.75 14.57
C LEU A 83 -17.44 4.72 14.75
N ALA A 84 -17.74 3.93 13.72
CA ALA A 84 -18.75 2.87 13.81
C ALA A 84 -18.40 1.82 14.88
N ALA A 85 -17.12 1.45 15.00
CA ALA A 85 -16.66 0.55 16.06
C ALA A 85 -16.80 1.17 17.46
N ALA A 86 -16.50 2.46 17.61
CA ALA A 86 -16.68 3.18 18.87
C ALA A 86 -18.15 3.26 19.29
N ASP A 87 -19.06 3.52 18.35
CA ASP A 87 -20.50 3.55 18.59
C ASP A 87 -21.03 2.18 19.04
N LEU A 88 -20.57 1.10 18.39
CA LEU A 88 -20.91 -0.27 18.78
C LEU A 88 -20.40 -0.62 20.19
N ASP A 89 -19.19 -0.21 20.52
CA ASP A 89 -18.61 -0.40 21.86
C ASP A 89 -19.40 0.37 22.93
N GLN A 90 -19.82 1.60 22.63
CA GLN A 90 -20.64 2.41 23.52
C GLN A 90 -22.05 1.82 23.70
N ALA A 91 -22.66 1.33 22.61
CA ALA A 91 -23.94 0.63 22.65
C ALA A 91 -23.86 -0.70 23.41
N ALA A 92 -22.73 -1.41 23.34
CA ALA A 92 -22.50 -2.62 24.13
C ALA A 92 -22.34 -2.29 25.62
N ALA A 93 -21.63 -1.21 25.96
CA ALA A 93 -21.44 -0.77 27.34
C ALA A 93 -22.76 -0.34 28.01
N SER A 94 -23.68 0.29 27.26
CA SER A 94 -24.99 0.67 27.81
C SER A 94 -25.92 -0.53 28.03
N ARG A 95 -25.77 -1.60 27.24
CA ARG A 95 -26.54 -2.86 27.41
C ARG A 95 -26.03 -3.72 28.57
N ASP A 96 -24.72 -3.77 28.78
CA ASP A 96 -24.10 -4.57 29.84
C ASP A 96 -22.95 -3.79 30.54
N PRO A 97 -23.23 -3.14 31.68
CA PRO A 97 -22.24 -2.35 32.40
C PRO A 97 -21.11 -3.21 32.99
N ASN A 98 -21.36 -4.49 33.30
CA ASN A 98 -20.33 -5.39 33.83
C ASN A 98 -19.28 -5.70 32.76
N ARG A 99 -19.71 -5.90 31.51
CA ARG A 99 -18.79 -6.09 30.37
C ARG A 99 -17.91 -4.86 30.15
N ALA A 100 -18.44 -3.65 30.29
CA ALA A 100 -17.68 -2.41 30.20
C ALA A 100 -16.61 -2.30 31.31
N ALA A 101 -16.97 -2.65 32.55
CA ALA A 101 -16.05 -2.65 33.68
C ALA A 101 -14.89 -3.66 33.51
N ILE A 102 -15.17 -4.84 32.96
CA ILE A 102 -14.14 -5.85 32.65
C ILE A 102 -13.19 -5.34 31.57
N LYS A 103 -13.71 -4.75 30.48
CA LYS A 103 -12.89 -4.18 29.39
C LYS A 103 -11.99 -3.04 29.92
N ALA A 104 -12.52 -2.17 30.78
CA ALA A 104 -11.75 -1.10 31.40
C ALA A 104 -10.60 -1.63 32.26
N ARG A 105 -10.85 -2.64 33.12
CA ARG A 105 -9.80 -3.29 33.92
C ARG A 105 -8.73 -3.93 33.04
N TYR A 106 -9.12 -4.60 31.95
CA TYR A 106 -8.16 -5.22 31.03
C TYR A 106 -7.27 -4.17 30.34
N LEU A 107 -7.87 -3.08 29.85
CA LEU A 107 -7.12 -1.98 29.23
C LEU A 107 -6.14 -1.31 30.21
N GLU A 108 -6.55 -1.16 31.47
CA GLU A 108 -5.67 -0.61 32.50
C GLU A 108 -4.51 -1.56 32.85
N THR A 109 -4.74 -2.87 32.91
CA THR A 109 -3.68 -3.86 33.08
C THR A 109 -2.72 -3.85 31.88
N ALA A 110 -3.23 -3.76 30.65
CA ALA A 110 -2.40 -3.68 29.45
C ALA A 110 -1.55 -2.39 29.43
N ARG A 111 -2.10 -1.25 29.84
CA ARG A 111 -1.33 0.01 30.00
C ARG A 111 -0.23 -0.12 31.03
N LYS A 112 -0.51 -0.75 32.18
CA LYS A 112 0.49 -1.00 33.24
C LYS A 112 1.58 -1.96 32.78
N ALA A 113 1.23 -2.97 31.97
CA ALA A 113 2.19 -3.93 31.41
C ALA A 113 3.09 -3.31 30.32
N ASN A 114 2.56 -2.39 29.50
CA ASN A 114 3.30 -1.70 28.44
C ASN A 114 3.99 -0.41 28.90
N ALA A 115 3.92 -0.05 30.18
CA ALA A 115 4.64 1.10 30.71
C ALA A 115 6.16 0.85 30.60
N PRO A 116 6.95 1.80 30.07
CA PRO A 116 8.39 1.62 29.94
C PRO A 116 9.02 1.36 31.32
N LEU A 117 9.90 0.35 31.38
CA LEU A 117 10.55 -0.16 32.60
C LEU A 117 11.31 0.90 33.42
N GLY A 118 11.48 2.12 32.90
CA GLY A 118 12.13 3.26 33.56
C GLY A 118 11.25 4.13 34.46
N ALA A 119 9.92 3.98 34.45
CA ALA A 119 9.03 4.76 35.33
C ALA A 119 8.76 4.11 36.70
N ARG A 120 9.40 2.96 37.01
CA ARG A 120 9.45 2.38 38.36
C ARG A 120 10.68 2.91 39.10
N THR A 121 10.81 4.23 39.23
CA THR A 121 11.87 4.82 40.05
C THR A 121 11.50 4.83 41.53
N ARG A 122 12.35 4.17 42.32
CA ARG A 122 12.77 4.56 43.68
C ARG A 122 11.65 4.94 44.66
N GLY A 123 11.05 3.96 45.31
CA GLY A 123 10.15 4.25 46.44
C GLY A 123 9.74 3.08 47.32
N GLN A 124 10.02 1.83 46.94
CA GLN A 124 9.70 0.65 47.76
C GLN A 124 10.94 -0.21 47.97
N ALA A 125 11.90 0.37 48.69
CA ALA A 125 12.99 -0.37 49.34
C ALA A 125 13.04 0.05 50.81
N ALA A 126 11.92 -0.10 51.51
CA ALA A 126 11.87 0.00 52.96
C ALA A 126 10.80 -0.96 53.45
N GLN A 127 11.18 -1.82 54.39
CA GLN A 127 10.35 -2.78 55.12
C GLN A 127 9.99 -4.08 54.41
N CYS A 128 10.98 -4.96 54.30
CA CYS A 128 10.80 -6.41 54.54
C CYS A 128 12.12 -6.92 55.15
N GLY A 129 12.27 -6.80 56.46
CA GLY A 129 13.27 -7.59 57.19
C GLY A 129 12.67 -8.95 57.51
N HIS A 130 13.33 -10.04 57.07
CA HIS A 130 13.46 -11.36 57.73
C HIS A 130 13.92 -12.46 56.74
N PRO A 131 14.46 -13.61 57.22
CA PRO A 131 15.87 -13.94 57.06
C PRO A 131 16.12 -15.09 56.08
N LEU A 132 17.42 -15.31 55.84
CA LEU A 132 18.07 -16.47 55.21
C LEU A 132 17.23 -17.76 55.18
N ALA A 133 16.82 -18.17 53.98
CA ALA A 133 16.44 -19.55 53.67
C ALA A 133 16.95 -19.92 52.26
N SER A 134 17.51 -21.12 52.19
CA SER A 134 18.38 -21.73 51.18
C SER A 134 17.86 -21.80 49.73
N PRO A 135 18.76 -22.02 48.74
CA PRO A 135 18.41 -22.18 47.34
C PRO A 135 18.08 -23.64 47.03
N ALA A 136 16.84 -23.92 46.64
CA ALA A 136 16.50 -25.16 45.97
C ALA A 136 15.26 -24.98 45.08
N LEU A 137 15.39 -25.39 43.83
CA LEU A 137 14.31 -25.75 42.89
C LEU A 137 13.50 -24.58 42.28
N ALA A 138 14.00 -24.04 41.16
CA ALA A 138 13.15 -23.39 40.16
C ALA A 138 13.79 -23.48 38.77
N GLY A 139 14.00 -24.70 38.29
CA GLY A 139 14.55 -24.98 36.98
C GLY A 139 13.71 -25.98 36.21
N GLU A 140 12.39 -25.76 36.06
CA GLU A 140 11.57 -26.74 35.30
C GLU A 140 10.24 -26.26 34.71
N VAL A 141 10.02 -24.95 34.49
CA VAL A 141 8.75 -24.47 33.88
C VAL A 141 8.94 -23.82 32.49
N SER A 142 10.17 -23.62 32.02
CA SER A 142 10.43 -22.95 30.72
C SER A 142 10.43 -23.86 29.48
N ARG A 143 10.09 -25.16 29.58
CA ARG A 143 10.11 -26.07 28.41
C ARG A 143 8.75 -26.48 27.85
N GLU A 144 7.64 -26.22 28.52
CA GLU A 144 6.33 -26.74 28.08
C GLU A 144 5.55 -25.80 27.14
N MET A 145 5.90 -24.51 27.04
CA MET A 145 5.19 -23.58 26.12
C MET A 145 5.69 -23.60 24.68
N CYS A 146 6.84 -24.23 24.38
CA CYS A 146 7.40 -24.20 23.02
C CYS A 146 6.92 -25.35 22.11
N ARG A 147 6.08 -26.27 22.61
CA ARG A 147 5.64 -27.46 21.83
C ARG A 147 4.23 -27.37 21.25
N ARG A 148 3.44 -26.34 21.58
CA ARG A 148 2.03 -26.24 21.18
C ARG A 148 1.76 -25.46 19.88
N SER A 149 2.77 -24.94 19.20
CA SER A 149 2.58 -24.17 17.96
C SER A 149 2.70 -24.99 16.67
N ALA A 150 2.73 -26.32 16.72
CA ALA A 150 2.95 -27.17 15.53
C ALA A 150 1.79 -28.11 15.13
N SER A 151 0.63 -28.09 15.80
CA SER A 151 -0.49 -28.94 15.41
C SER A 151 -1.82 -28.19 15.45
N GLY A 152 -2.14 -27.55 14.34
CA GLY A 152 -3.42 -26.86 14.12
C GLY A 152 -3.79 -26.75 12.64
N GLY A 153 -3.41 -27.75 11.83
CA GLY A 153 -4.01 -27.94 10.51
C GLY A 153 -5.34 -28.68 10.69
N THR A 154 -6.46 -27.97 10.56
CA THR A 154 -7.77 -28.60 10.42
C THR A 154 -8.41 -28.12 9.13
N GLU A 155 -8.72 -29.12 8.33
CA GLU A 155 -9.36 -29.07 7.04
C GLU A 155 -10.77 -28.46 7.17
N GLY A 156 -11.07 -27.50 6.30
CA GLY A 156 -12.40 -26.90 6.17
C GLY A 156 -12.71 -26.70 4.70
N GLY A 157 -13.03 -27.81 4.02
CA GLY A 157 -13.58 -27.77 2.68
C GLY A 157 -14.98 -27.19 2.67
N LEU A 158 -15.25 -26.26 1.75
CA LEU A 158 -16.59 -25.93 1.29
C LEU A 158 -16.58 -25.78 -0.25
N PRO A 159 -17.72 -26.07 -0.89
CA PRO A 159 -17.75 -26.59 -2.25
C PRO A 159 -17.64 -25.53 -3.34
N ASN A 160 -16.99 -25.98 -4.41
CA ASN A 160 -16.88 -25.40 -5.73
C ASN A 160 -18.26 -25.13 -6.34
N THR A 161 -18.57 -23.87 -6.65
CA THR A 161 -19.56 -23.49 -7.67
C THR A 161 -18.99 -22.35 -8.52
N GLY A 162 -18.38 -22.75 -9.64
CA GLY A 162 -18.43 -22.11 -10.96
C GLY A 162 -18.27 -20.60 -11.10
N GLY A 163 -17.24 -20.19 -11.86
CA GLY A 163 -17.36 -19.00 -12.71
C GLY A 163 -16.09 -18.16 -12.89
N ALA A 164 -15.41 -18.41 -14.01
CA ALA A 164 -14.67 -17.45 -14.81
C ALA A 164 -13.38 -16.77 -14.25
N LEU A 165 -12.27 -17.17 -14.87
CA LEU A 165 -11.18 -16.30 -15.34
C LEU A 165 -10.57 -15.29 -14.36
N SER A 166 -9.41 -15.63 -13.79
CA SER A 166 -8.30 -14.67 -13.77
C SER A 166 -6.95 -15.36 -13.56
N ARG A 167 -6.13 -15.36 -14.61
CA ARG A 167 -4.69 -15.65 -14.54
C ARG A 167 -4.04 -14.45 -13.86
N TYR A 168 -3.37 -14.59 -12.71
CA TYR A 168 -2.15 -13.83 -12.36
C TYR A 168 -1.47 -14.43 -11.12
N GLY A 169 -0.21 -14.85 -11.28
CA GLY A 169 0.89 -14.72 -10.31
C GLY A 169 0.77 -15.41 -8.95
N VAL A 170 1.25 -16.65 -8.85
CA VAL A 170 1.66 -17.25 -7.56
C VAL A 170 3.02 -16.66 -7.17
N PHE A 171 3.06 -15.85 -6.12
CA PHE A 171 4.27 -15.43 -5.44
C PHE A 171 4.67 -16.53 -4.43
N THR A 172 5.69 -17.32 -4.75
CA THR A 172 6.28 -18.25 -3.78
C THR A 172 7.20 -17.47 -2.84
N CYS A 173 6.82 -17.37 -1.56
CA CYS A 173 7.71 -16.87 -0.52
C CYS A 173 8.68 -18.00 -0.14
N GLY A 174 9.94 -17.88 -0.59
CA GLY A 174 11.00 -18.83 -0.28
C GLY A 174 11.34 -18.80 1.21
N ALA A 175 11.21 -19.96 1.87
CA ALA A 175 11.69 -20.17 3.21
C ALA A 175 13.22 -20.07 3.24
N ALA A 176 13.74 -18.95 3.76
CA ALA A 176 15.14 -18.80 4.08
C ALA A 176 15.51 -19.74 5.23
N GLY A 177 16.42 -20.67 4.95
CA GLY A 177 16.94 -21.64 5.89
C GLY A 177 17.60 -20.98 7.11
N CYS A 178 17.15 -21.38 8.28
CA CYS A 178 17.80 -21.10 9.55
C CYS A 178 18.95 -22.11 9.71
N ALA A 179 20.17 -21.70 9.35
CA ALA A 179 21.38 -22.48 9.63
C ALA A 179 21.74 -22.35 11.11
N LYS A 180 21.77 -23.48 11.82
CA LYS A 180 22.42 -23.61 13.13
C LYS A 180 23.89 -23.98 12.91
N GLN A 181 24.73 -23.41 13.78
CA GLN A 181 26.16 -23.65 13.97
C GLN A 181 26.50 -25.13 14.16
#